data_AF-A0A948TZ56-F1
#
_entry.id   AF-A0A948TZ56-F1
#
_cell.length_a   1.000
_cell.length_b   1.000
_cell.length_c   1.000
_cell.angle_alpha   90.00
_cell.angle_beta   90.00
_cell.angle_gamma   90.00
#
_symmetry.space_group_name_H-M   'P 1'
#
loop_
_entity.id
_entity.type
_entity.pdbx_description
1 polymer ?
#
loop_
_entity_poly.entity_id
_entity_poly.type
_entity_poly.pdbx_seq_one_letter_code
_entity_poly.pdbx_strand_id
1 'polypeptide(L)'
;MPIRYTTRTPFQLRSRGNRKIAFNRVRNRIKRAAPVLGGKFTTNSFIDGHNGWIDAHFLGTRPPVSYSLALQTTIYEYKELVRSRAWEQSYDLAPERELPLFDGAVKDSRTGQIVGLRSEPLQYPELENMTRLQWAKAQHQKIADSGDIEVFESWTLHHGYHRGIGLHATLDVPFLTIEAINAFIDRFLMTEANFFDPTPHTYRYEQVSHWGLESNAVIEPWEWDGALKRQASQDDPSTL
;
A
#
# COMPACT_ATOMS: atom_id res chain seq x y z
N MET A 1 28.15 27.36 -5.71
CA MET A 1 28.21 27.02 -4.27
C MET A 1 27.74 25.58 -4.11
N PRO A 2 28.55 24.65 -3.57
CA PRO A 2 28.10 23.27 -3.40
C PRO A 2 27.06 23.22 -2.27
N ILE A 3 25.88 22.69 -2.60
CA ILE A 3 24.81 22.42 -1.62
C ILE A 3 25.37 21.38 -0.65
N ARG A 4 25.63 21.79 0.59
CA ARG A 4 25.97 20.85 1.67
C ARG A 4 24.72 20.06 1.99
N TYR A 5 24.61 18.85 1.46
CA TYR A 5 23.60 17.89 1.91
C TYR A 5 23.83 17.65 3.40
N THR A 6 22.91 18.14 4.23
CA THR A 6 22.89 17.81 5.66
C THR A 6 22.65 16.31 5.77
N THR A 7 23.61 15.57 6.30
CA THR A 7 23.53 14.12 6.60
C THR A 7 22.46 13.78 7.66
N ARG A 8 21.72 14.78 8.14
CA ARG A 8 20.71 14.66 9.18
C ARG A 8 19.34 14.55 8.55
N THR A 9 18.61 13.51 8.92
CA THR A 9 17.24 13.29 8.46
C THR A 9 16.32 14.45 8.91
N PRO A 10 15.23 14.77 8.19
CA PRO A 10 14.29 15.81 8.63
C PRO A 10 13.75 15.56 10.05
N PHE A 11 13.59 14.29 10.44
CA PHE A 11 13.29 13.92 11.82
C PHE A 11 14.39 14.31 12.82
N GLN A 12 15.67 14.08 12.49
CA GLN A 12 16.82 14.47 13.32
C GLN A 12 17.00 15.98 13.42
N LEU A 13 16.53 16.75 12.42
CA LEU A 13 16.52 18.22 12.45
C LEU A 13 15.48 18.79 13.44
N ARG A 14 14.53 17.98 13.92
CA ARG A 14 13.54 18.45 14.91
C ARG A 14 14.17 18.65 16.29
N SER A 15 13.60 19.61 17.03
CA SER A 15 13.95 19.82 18.44
C SER A 15 13.84 18.52 19.24
N ARG A 16 14.72 18.35 20.25
CA ARG A 16 14.75 17.15 21.09
C ARG A 16 13.39 16.86 21.74
N GLY A 17 12.66 17.91 22.14
CA GLY A 17 11.30 17.81 22.68
C GLY A 17 10.30 17.23 21.67
N ASN A 18 10.30 17.74 20.44
CA ASN A 18 9.39 17.26 19.39
C ASN A 18 9.66 15.81 18.99
N ARG A 19 10.93 15.39 18.96
CA ARG A 19 11.30 13.97 18.75
C ARG A 19 10.77 13.07 19.87
N LYS A 20 10.92 13.50 21.12
CA LYS A 20 10.39 12.77 22.30
C LYS A 20 8.87 12.66 22.27
N ILE A 21 8.15 13.71 21.86
CA ILE A 21 6.69 13.70 21.73
C ILE A 21 6.24 12.69 20.66
N ALA A 22 6.86 12.73 19.47
CA ALA A 22 6.55 11.77 18.40
C ALA A 22 6.81 10.32 18.83
N PHE A 23 7.97 10.06 19.43
CA PHE A 23 8.32 8.75 19.98
C PHE A 23 7.31 8.27 21.04
N ASN A 24 6.95 9.13 22.00
CA ASN A 24 6.00 8.79 23.05
C ASN A 24 4.59 8.52 22.50
N ARG A 25 4.18 9.22 21.45
CA ARG A 25 2.89 8.95 20.78
C ARG A 25 2.84 7.53 20.22
N VAL A 26 3.88 7.14 19.47
CA VAL A 26 3.98 5.78 18.92
C VAL A 26 4.05 4.75 20.06
N ARG A 27 4.90 4.98 21.06
CA ARG A 27 5.03 4.10 22.23
C ARG A 27 3.69 3.87 22.95
N ASN A 28 2.93 4.93 23.18
CA ASN A 28 1.64 4.81 23.87
C ASN A 28 0.60 4.07 23.03
N ARG A 29 0.61 4.28 21.71
CA ARG A 29 -0.25 3.52 20.79
C ARG A 29 0.09 2.03 20.77
N ILE A 30 1.38 1.69 20.71
CA ILE A 30 1.84 0.30 20.78
C ILE A 30 1.37 -0.37 22.09
N LYS A 31 1.53 0.31 23.23
CA LYS A 31 1.05 -0.19 24.52
C LYS A 31 -0.46 -0.46 24.53
N ARG A 32 -1.25 0.44 23.93
CA ARG A 32 -2.71 0.29 23.85
C ARG A 32 -3.11 -0.85 22.91
N ALA A 33 -2.39 -1.02 21.81
CA ALA A 33 -2.64 -2.09 20.83
C ALA A 33 -2.05 -3.44 21.22
N ALA A 34 -1.22 -3.51 22.28
CA ALA A 34 -0.52 -4.72 22.70
C ALA A 34 -1.41 -5.96 22.91
N PRO A 35 -2.63 -5.85 23.49
CA PRO A 35 -3.51 -7.00 23.64
C PRO A 35 -3.92 -7.66 22.32
N VAL A 36 -3.91 -6.91 21.22
CA VAL A 36 -4.33 -7.37 19.88
C VAL A 36 -3.12 -7.69 19.01
N LEU A 37 -2.11 -6.82 18.99
CA LEU A 37 -0.98 -6.89 18.04
C LEU A 37 0.31 -7.50 18.62
N GLY A 38 0.33 -7.89 19.89
CA GLY A 38 1.53 -8.46 20.53
C GLY A 38 2.59 -7.43 20.95
N GLY A 39 2.31 -6.13 20.81
CA GLY A 39 3.04 -5.07 21.50
C GLY A 39 4.37 -4.61 20.89
N LYS A 40 4.68 -4.98 19.64
CA LYS A 40 5.86 -4.47 18.92
C LYS A 40 5.55 -3.32 17.97
N PHE A 41 4.33 -3.29 17.43
CA PHE A 41 3.90 -2.28 16.48
C PHE A 41 2.47 -1.79 16.75
N THR A 42 2.10 -0.76 16.01
CA THR A 42 0.73 -0.24 15.89
C THR A 42 0.45 -0.01 14.42
N THR A 43 -0.78 -0.24 14.00
CA THR A 43 -1.27 0.01 12.64
C THR A 43 -2.67 0.61 12.72
N ASN A 44 -3.11 1.24 11.63
CA ASN A 44 -4.52 1.59 11.41
C ASN A 44 -5.17 0.65 10.40
N SER A 45 -4.45 -0.31 9.85
CA SER A 45 -4.94 -1.29 8.89
C SER A 45 -5.48 -2.50 9.65
N PHE A 46 -6.74 -2.87 9.39
CA PHE A 46 -7.30 -4.12 9.91
C PHE A 46 -6.54 -5.32 9.35
N ILE A 47 -6.09 -6.23 10.23
CA ILE A 47 -5.39 -7.45 9.84
C ILE A 47 -6.38 -8.61 9.89
N ASP A 48 -6.76 -9.13 8.73
CA ASP A 48 -7.69 -10.26 8.57
C ASP A 48 -6.97 -11.60 8.33
N GLY A 49 -5.63 -11.58 8.28
CA GLY A 49 -4.78 -12.74 8.02
C GLY A 49 -4.56 -13.03 6.53
N HIS A 50 -5.15 -12.24 5.64
CA HIS A 50 -5.04 -12.35 4.18
C HIS A 50 -4.49 -11.06 3.54
N ASN A 51 -3.98 -10.13 4.35
CA ASN A 51 -3.44 -8.86 3.89
C ASN A 51 -2.16 -9.07 3.06
N GLY A 52 -2.09 -8.48 1.87
CA GLY A 52 -0.86 -8.41 1.07
C GLY A 52 -0.03 -7.15 1.34
N TRP A 53 -0.61 -6.10 1.93
CA TRP A 53 0.11 -4.88 2.31
C TRP A 53 -0.44 -4.29 3.61
N ILE A 54 0.36 -3.54 4.37
CA ILE A 54 -0.06 -2.74 5.54
C ILE A 54 0.82 -1.51 5.74
N ASP A 55 0.28 -0.51 6.44
CA ASP A 55 1.07 0.57 7.04
C ASP A 55 1.16 0.39 8.56
N ALA A 56 2.36 0.46 9.12
CA ALA A 56 2.59 0.25 10.55
C ALA A 56 3.62 1.23 11.13
N HIS A 57 3.70 1.29 12.45
CA HIS A 57 4.71 2.03 13.18
C HIS A 57 5.28 1.18 14.31
N PHE A 58 6.60 1.20 14.48
CA PHE A 58 7.29 0.52 15.57
C PHE A 58 8.46 1.36 16.10
N LEU A 59 9.04 0.93 17.23
CA LEU A 59 10.15 1.62 17.89
C LEU A 59 11.49 0.97 17.52
N GLY A 60 12.53 1.78 17.33
CA GLY A 60 13.90 1.30 17.17
C GLY A 60 14.54 0.89 18.50
N THR A 61 15.72 0.26 18.46
CA THR A 61 16.46 -0.14 19.67
C THR A 61 16.87 1.05 20.53
N ARG A 62 17.09 2.22 19.91
CA ARG A 62 17.56 3.44 20.58
C ARG A 62 16.48 4.52 20.61
N PRO A 63 15.96 4.92 21.79
CA PRO A 63 15.10 6.09 21.90
C PRO A 63 15.85 7.37 21.50
N PRO A 64 15.21 8.36 20.84
CA PRO A 64 13.80 8.41 20.45
C PRO A 64 13.59 8.06 18.95
N VAL A 65 14.09 6.91 18.48
CA VAL A 65 13.90 6.46 17.09
C VAL A 65 12.58 5.69 16.95
N SER A 66 11.79 6.06 15.94
CA SER A 66 10.59 5.34 15.53
C SER A 66 10.57 5.20 14.01
N TYR A 67 10.09 4.05 13.55
CA TYR A 67 10.00 3.70 12.14
C TYR A 67 8.56 3.81 11.65
N SER A 68 8.39 4.39 10.46
CA SER A 68 7.14 4.37 9.69
C SER A 68 7.30 3.29 8.63
N LEU A 69 6.60 2.19 8.80
CA LEU A 69 6.72 0.98 8.01
C LEU A 69 5.62 0.94 6.95
N ALA A 70 6.00 0.83 5.68
CA ALA A 70 5.14 0.33 4.62
C ALA A 70 5.61 -1.10 4.32
N LEU A 71 4.76 -2.08 4.58
CA LEU A 71 5.09 -3.49 4.46
C LEU A 71 4.18 -4.13 3.41
N GLN A 72 4.76 -4.94 2.54
CA GLN A 72 4.02 -5.69 1.54
C GLN A 72 4.58 -7.11 1.39
N THR A 73 3.81 -8.02 0.83
CA THR A 73 4.29 -9.34 0.43
C THR A 73 4.89 -9.29 -0.97
N THR A 74 5.75 -10.25 -1.27
CA THR A 74 6.24 -10.50 -2.64
C THR A 74 5.09 -10.71 -3.62
N ILE A 75 4.02 -11.42 -3.22
CA ILE A 75 2.81 -11.61 -4.03
C ILE A 75 2.11 -10.28 -4.33
N TYR A 76 1.99 -9.38 -3.35
CA TYR A 76 1.38 -8.07 -3.56
C TYR A 76 2.22 -7.21 -4.50
N GLU A 77 3.53 -7.15 -4.30
CA GLU A 77 4.44 -6.42 -5.19
C GLU A 77 4.37 -6.96 -6.62
N TYR A 78 4.32 -8.29 -6.78
CA TYR A 78 4.17 -8.93 -8.07
C TYR A 78 2.88 -8.50 -8.78
N LYS A 79 1.75 -8.47 -8.07
CA LYS A 79 0.48 -7.99 -8.61
C LYS A 79 0.55 -6.55 -9.07
N GLU A 80 1.19 -5.67 -8.30
CA GLU A 80 1.34 -4.26 -8.66
C GLU A 80 2.24 -4.09 -9.88
N LEU A 81 3.32 -4.86 -10.01
CA LEU A 81 4.17 -4.84 -11.21
C LEU A 81 3.45 -5.32 -12.46
N VAL A 82 2.67 -6.41 -12.36
CA VAL A 82 1.83 -6.90 -13.47
C VAL A 82 0.82 -5.84 -13.89
N ARG A 83 0.18 -5.16 -12.92
CA ARG A 83 -0.76 -4.05 -13.20
C ARG A 83 -0.07 -2.87 -13.86
N SER A 84 1.08 -2.44 -13.32
CA SER A 84 1.86 -1.33 -13.88
C SER A 84 2.25 -1.64 -15.31
N ARG A 85 2.73 -2.85 -15.57
CA ARG A 85 3.12 -3.29 -16.92
C ARG A 85 1.94 -3.31 -17.88
N ALA A 86 0.78 -3.81 -17.45
CA ALA A 86 -0.44 -3.78 -18.24
C ALA A 86 -0.89 -2.33 -18.54
N TRP A 87 -0.75 -1.45 -17.56
CA TRP A 87 -1.09 -0.04 -17.71
C TRP A 87 -0.17 0.66 -18.71
N GLU A 88 1.14 0.48 -18.58
CA GLU A 88 2.16 1.01 -19.51
C GLU A 88 1.90 0.54 -20.94
N GLN A 89 1.69 -0.77 -21.16
CA GLN A 89 1.37 -1.29 -22.48
C GLN A 89 0.10 -0.67 -23.08
N SER A 90 -0.89 -0.33 -22.25
CA SER A 90 -2.10 0.36 -22.72
C SER A 90 -1.81 1.78 -23.21
N TYR A 91 -0.86 2.48 -22.58
CA TYR A 91 -0.40 3.80 -23.02
C TYR A 91 0.45 3.72 -24.30
N ASP A 92 1.27 2.69 -24.43
CA ASP A 92 2.08 2.46 -25.63
C ASP A 92 1.20 2.21 -26.87
N LEU A 93 0.12 1.44 -26.71
CA LEU A 93 -0.83 1.14 -27.78
C LEU A 93 -1.78 2.29 -28.07
N ALA A 94 -2.25 2.96 -27.02
CA ALA A 94 -3.21 4.05 -27.11
C ALA A 94 -2.71 5.23 -26.28
N PRO A 95 -1.84 6.10 -26.84
CA PRO A 95 -1.37 7.30 -26.16
C PRO A 95 -2.53 8.19 -25.71
N GLU A 96 -2.28 9.00 -24.67
CA GLU A 96 -3.31 9.90 -24.15
C GLU A 96 -3.72 10.90 -25.24
N ARG A 97 -5.00 10.88 -25.60
CA ARG A 97 -5.58 11.86 -26.49
C ARG A 97 -5.95 13.06 -25.64
N GLU A 98 -5.52 14.26 -26.02
CA GLU A 98 -6.07 15.49 -25.47
C GLU A 98 -7.56 15.51 -25.78
N LEU A 99 -8.38 15.08 -24.82
CA LEU A 99 -9.81 15.26 -24.91
C LEU A 99 -10.07 16.75 -24.72
N PRO A 100 -10.84 17.40 -25.60
CA PRO A 100 -11.35 18.73 -25.31
C PRO A 100 -12.10 18.62 -23.96
N LEU A 101 -11.72 19.45 -22.99
CA LEU A 101 -12.23 19.44 -21.61
C LEU A 101 -13.78 19.49 -21.50
N PHE A 102 -14.46 19.75 -22.60
CA PHE A 102 -15.90 19.96 -22.71
C PHE A 102 -16.58 19.06 -23.76
N ASP A 103 -15.86 18.14 -24.39
CA ASP A 103 -16.47 17.21 -25.35
C ASP A 103 -17.40 16.26 -24.57
N GLY A 104 -18.71 16.48 -24.70
CA GLY A 104 -19.73 15.77 -23.92
C GLY A 104 -20.25 16.52 -22.68
N ALA A 105 -19.90 17.79 -22.48
CA ALA A 105 -20.53 18.62 -21.45
C ALA A 105 -22.03 18.84 -21.77
N VAL A 106 -22.91 18.35 -20.90
CA VAL A 106 -24.35 18.60 -20.96
C VAL A 106 -24.58 20.02 -20.46
N LYS A 107 -25.00 20.91 -21.36
CA LYS A 107 -25.39 22.28 -21.02
C LYS A 107 -26.86 22.35 -20.67
N ASP A 108 -27.21 23.10 -19.63
CA ASP A 108 -28.57 23.49 -19.33
C ASP A 108 -29.12 24.29 -20.50
N SER A 109 -30.26 23.87 -21.06
CA SER A 109 -30.92 24.58 -22.15
C SER A 109 -31.46 25.95 -21.75
N ARG A 110 -31.63 26.22 -20.44
CA ARG A 110 -32.16 27.49 -19.94
C ARG A 110 -31.07 28.48 -19.50
N THR A 111 -29.97 28.00 -18.94
CA THR A 111 -28.91 28.86 -18.37
C THR A 111 -27.61 28.84 -19.17
N GLY A 112 -27.45 27.90 -20.11
CA GLY A 112 -26.22 27.70 -20.89
C GLY A 112 -25.02 27.20 -20.07
N GLN A 113 -25.21 26.98 -18.76
CA GLN A 113 -24.18 26.47 -17.87
C GLN A 113 -24.00 24.96 -18.06
N ILE A 114 -22.78 24.48 -17.82
CA ILE A 114 -22.48 23.05 -17.85
C ILE A 114 -23.06 22.41 -16.59
N VAL A 115 -24.03 21.51 -16.74
CA VAL A 115 -24.72 20.82 -15.64
C VAL A 115 -24.08 19.46 -15.33
N GLY A 116 -23.37 18.89 -16.29
CA GLY A 116 -22.60 17.66 -16.08
C GLY A 116 -21.65 17.40 -17.24
N LEU A 117 -20.54 16.73 -16.95
CA LEU A 117 -19.72 16.10 -17.98
C LEU A 117 -20.30 14.72 -18.29
N ARG A 118 -20.41 14.35 -19.57
CA ARG A 118 -20.68 12.96 -19.95
C ARG A 118 -19.63 12.07 -19.29
N SER A 119 -20.10 11.15 -18.47
CA SER A 119 -19.28 10.31 -17.59
C SER A 119 -18.97 8.94 -18.20
N GLU A 120 -19.27 8.70 -19.48
CA GLU A 120 -19.00 7.41 -20.11
C GLU A 120 -17.47 7.22 -20.21
N PRO A 121 -16.91 6.12 -19.68
CA PRO A 121 -15.48 5.86 -19.74
C PRO A 121 -14.98 5.86 -21.19
N LEU A 122 -13.90 6.61 -21.47
CA LEU A 122 -13.31 6.67 -22.79
C LEU A 122 -12.87 5.26 -23.25
N GLN A 123 -13.38 4.84 -24.41
CA GLN A 123 -13.00 3.62 -25.10
C GLN A 123 -12.00 3.93 -26.20
N TYR A 124 -11.05 3.01 -26.40
CA TYR A 124 -9.98 3.16 -27.38
C TYR A 124 -10.10 2.09 -28.46
N PRO A 125 -10.23 2.46 -29.75
CA PRO A 125 -10.25 1.50 -30.85
C PRO A 125 -9.02 0.59 -30.88
N GLU A 126 -7.85 1.13 -30.52
CA GLU A 126 -6.57 0.43 -30.43
C GLU A 126 -6.55 -0.63 -29.32
N LEU A 127 -7.46 -0.50 -28.34
CA LEU A 127 -7.64 -1.45 -27.24
C LEU A 127 -8.90 -2.29 -27.44
N GLU A 128 -9.24 -2.62 -28.69
CA GLU A 128 -10.43 -3.42 -29.04
C GLU A 128 -11.75 -2.78 -28.58
N ASN A 129 -11.82 -1.44 -28.60
CA ASN A 129 -12.94 -0.65 -28.06
C ASN A 129 -13.17 -0.84 -26.55
N MET A 130 -12.18 -1.32 -25.81
CA MET A 130 -12.23 -1.38 -24.35
C MET A 130 -11.77 -0.05 -23.75
N THR A 131 -12.16 0.18 -22.50
CA THR A 131 -11.50 1.17 -21.64
C THR A 131 -10.10 0.66 -21.29
N ARG A 132 -9.16 1.57 -20.98
CA ARG A 132 -7.81 1.18 -20.51
C ARG A 132 -7.87 0.24 -19.31
N LEU A 133 -8.76 0.50 -18.35
CA LEU A 133 -8.91 -0.34 -17.18
C LEU A 133 -9.35 -1.78 -17.53
N GLN A 134 -10.29 -1.92 -18.46
CA GLN A 134 -10.75 -3.23 -18.91
C GLN A 134 -9.65 -3.97 -19.67
N TRP A 135 -8.98 -3.29 -20.59
CA TRP A 135 -7.90 -3.87 -21.38
C TRP A 135 -6.73 -4.31 -20.48
N ALA A 136 -6.29 -3.46 -19.56
CA ALA A 136 -5.21 -3.78 -18.63
C ALA A 136 -5.54 -5.02 -17.78
N LYS A 137 -6.78 -5.10 -17.25
CA LYS A 137 -7.25 -6.29 -16.52
C LYS A 137 -7.23 -7.55 -17.38
N ALA A 138 -7.61 -7.46 -18.66
CA ALA A 138 -7.59 -8.59 -19.58
C ALA A 138 -6.17 -9.09 -19.88
N GLN A 139 -5.15 -8.23 -19.76
CA GLN A 139 -3.75 -8.61 -19.99
C GLN A 139 -3.05 -9.21 -18.77
N HIS A 140 -3.62 -9.14 -17.55
CA HIS A 140 -2.95 -9.59 -16.33
C HIS A 140 -2.45 -11.04 -16.44
N GLN A 141 -3.27 -11.95 -16.97
CA GLN A 141 -2.88 -13.36 -17.12
C GLN A 141 -1.69 -13.52 -18.07
N LYS A 142 -1.79 -12.93 -19.27
CA LYS A 142 -0.72 -13.02 -20.27
C LYS A 142 0.61 -12.45 -19.75
N ILE A 143 0.55 -11.34 -19.00
CA ILE A 143 1.73 -10.69 -18.43
C ILE A 143 2.30 -11.54 -17.28
N ALA A 144 1.45 -12.03 -16.37
CA ALA A 144 1.92 -12.88 -15.27
C ALA A 144 2.56 -14.18 -15.78
N ASP A 145 1.98 -14.80 -16.81
CA ASP A 145 2.46 -16.07 -17.35
C ASP A 145 3.66 -15.90 -18.30
N SER A 146 4.06 -14.67 -18.61
CA SER A 146 5.26 -14.39 -19.43
C SER A 146 6.56 -14.81 -18.75
N GLY A 147 6.59 -14.77 -17.41
CA GLY A 147 7.80 -15.01 -16.62
C GLY A 147 8.77 -13.83 -16.59
N ASP A 148 8.42 -12.66 -17.14
CA ASP A 148 9.31 -11.50 -17.24
C ASP A 148 9.44 -10.70 -15.93
N ILE A 149 8.56 -10.95 -14.95
CA ILE A 149 8.48 -10.19 -13.71
C ILE A 149 9.09 -11.01 -12.58
N GLU A 150 10.11 -10.44 -11.95
CA GLU A 150 10.77 -10.98 -10.76
C GLU A 150 10.59 -10.01 -9.60
N VAL A 151 10.29 -10.53 -8.41
CA VAL A 151 10.24 -9.76 -7.16
C VAL A 151 11.18 -10.36 -6.13
N PHE A 152 11.65 -9.55 -5.18
CA PHE A 152 12.69 -9.95 -4.23
C PHE A 152 12.27 -9.57 -2.81
N GLU A 153 12.62 -10.41 -1.83
CA GLU A 153 12.54 -10.00 -0.44
C GLU A 153 13.58 -8.90 -0.17
N SER A 154 13.13 -7.73 0.28
CA SER A 154 14.04 -6.61 0.53
C SER A 154 13.44 -5.59 1.48
N TRP A 155 14.29 -4.78 2.11
CA TRP A 155 13.82 -3.58 2.79
C TRP A 155 14.84 -2.44 2.74
N THR A 156 14.30 -1.23 2.59
CA THR A 156 15.08 -0.01 2.40
C THR A 156 14.66 1.07 3.38
N LEU A 157 15.66 1.72 3.98
CA LEU A 157 15.48 2.86 4.87
C LEU A 157 15.36 4.17 4.09
N HIS A 158 14.26 4.88 4.34
CA HIS A 158 13.97 6.18 3.77
C HIS A 158 14.14 7.27 4.83
N HIS A 159 15.25 7.98 4.73
CA HIS A 159 15.60 9.04 5.66
C HIS A 159 14.89 10.38 5.41
N GLY A 160 14.04 10.49 4.37
CA GLY A 160 13.33 11.72 4.01
C GLY A 160 12.09 12.03 4.87
N TYR A 161 11.69 11.13 5.75
CA TYR A 161 10.44 11.29 6.51
C TYR A 161 10.55 12.37 7.60
N HIS A 162 9.51 13.21 7.70
CA HIS A 162 9.46 14.28 8.71
C HIS A 162 9.16 13.79 10.13
N ARG A 163 8.46 12.67 10.26
CA ARG A 163 7.91 12.17 11.55
C ARG A 163 8.64 10.95 12.12
N GLY A 164 9.61 10.40 11.40
CA GLY A 164 10.37 9.21 11.78
C GLY A 164 11.37 8.83 10.69
N ILE A 165 11.83 7.59 10.70
CA ILE A 165 12.57 6.99 9.57
C ILE A 165 11.58 6.12 8.80
N GLY A 166 11.44 6.34 7.49
CA GLY A 166 10.63 5.47 6.65
C GLY A 166 11.34 4.13 6.47
N LEU A 167 10.58 3.04 6.44
CA LEU A 167 11.05 1.71 6.11
C LEU A 167 10.05 1.12 5.12
N HIS A 168 10.51 0.82 3.92
CA HIS A 168 9.72 0.08 2.93
C HIS A 168 10.26 -1.34 2.91
N ALA A 169 9.39 -2.32 3.02
CA ALA A 169 9.78 -3.72 3.12
C ALA A 169 8.83 -4.61 2.32
N THR A 170 9.43 -5.52 1.56
CA THR A 170 8.77 -6.63 0.88
C THR A 170 9.20 -7.92 1.56
N LEU A 171 8.25 -8.75 1.98
CA LEU A 171 8.49 -10.03 2.64
C LEU A 171 8.05 -11.21 1.79
N ASP A 172 8.84 -12.28 1.78
CA ASP A 172 8.43 -13.56 1.21
C ASP A 172 7.59 -14.35 2.22
N VAL A 173 6.33 -13.91 2.37
CA VAL A 173 5.30 -14.61 3.14
C VAL A 173 4.00 -14.57 2.33
N PRO A 174 3.13 -15.58 2.46
CA PRO A 174 1.88 -15.60 1.71
C PRO A 174 0.95 -14.44 2.10
N PHE A 175 0.90 -14.11 3.39
CA PHE A 175 0.08 -13.04 3.94
C PHE A 175 0.77 -12.36 5.12
N LEU A 176 0.47 -11.08 5.34
CA LEU A 176 0.97 -10.30 6.47
C LEU A 176 0.13 -10.57 7.72
N THR A 177 0.48 -11.63 8.46
CA THR A 177 -0.10 -11.90 9.77
C THR A 177 0.63 -11.12 10.88
N ILE A 178 -0.01 -11.00 12.05
CA ILE A 178 0.58 -10.36 13.23
C ILE A 178 1.92 -11.01 13.59
N GLU A 179 2.00 -12.35 13.49
CA GLU A 179 3.21 -13.13 13.75
C GLU A 179 4.31 -12.82 12.75
N ALA A 180 3.99 -12.79 11.45
CA ALA A 180 4.95 -12.47 10.39
C ALA A 180 5.52 -11.06 10.56
N ILE A 181 4.67 -10.07 10.86
CA ILE A 181 5.09 -8.68 11.11
C ILE A 181 5.99 -8.60 12.35
N ASN A 182 5.60 -9.27 13.44
CA ASN A 182 6.40 -9.29 14.67
C ASN A 182 7.76 -9.97 14.48
N ALA A 183 7.83 -11.04 13.70
CA ALA A 183 9.07 -11.73 13.36
C ALA A 183 9.96 -10.87 12.47
N PHE A 184 9.39 -10.19 11.48
CA PHE A 184 10.10 -9.22 10.66
C PHE A 184 10.71 -8.09 11.49
N ILE A 185 9.95 -7.50 12.41
CA ILE A 185 10.45 -6.41 13.26
C ILE A 185 11.65 -6.88 14.08
N ASP A 186 11.60 -8.09 14.66
CA ASP A 186 12.75 -8.64 15.39
C ASP A 186 13.98 -8.78 14.48
N ARG A 187 13.80 -9.39 13.30
CA ARG A 187 14.87 -9.57 12.31
C ARG A 187 15.47 -8.23 11.89
N PHE A 188 14.64 -7.23 11.63
CA PHE A 188 15.09 -5.89 11.27
C PHE A 188 15.86 -5.22 12.42
N LEU A 189 15.36 -5.29 13.66
CA LEU A 189 15.99 -4.65 14.82
C LEU A 189 17.36 -5.25 15.19
N MET A 190 17.71 -6.44 14.70
CA MET A 190 19.05 -7.01 14.89
C MET A 190 20.13 -6.21 14.15
N THR A 191 19.81 -5.58 13.02
CA THR A 191 20.79 -4.87 12.18
C THR A 191 20.45 -3.39 12.00
N GLU A 192 19.16 -3.04 11.97
CA GLU A 192 18.63 -1.71 11.60
C GLU A 192 19.25 -1.18 10.30
N ALA A 193 19.42 -2.05 9.31
CA ALA A 193 20.06 -1.76 8.03
C ALA A 193 19.19 -2.23 6.85
N ASN A 194 19.54 -1.76 5.65
CA ASN A 194 18.95 -2.26 4.41
C ASN A 194 19.28 -3.74 4.23
N PHE A 195 18.39 -4.45 3.54
CA PHE A 195 18.54 -5.85 3.19
C PHE A 195 18.02 -6.10 1.79
N PHE A 196 18.62 -7.07 1.14
CA PHE A 196 18.22 -7.56 -0.16
C PHE A 196 18.56 -9.05 -0.24
N ASP A 197 17.54 -9.88 -0.46
CA ASP A 197 17.74 -11.27 -0.87
C ASP A 197 17.82 -11.32 -2.40
N PRO A 198 18.92 -11.81 -2.99
CA PRO A 198 19.06 -11.92 -4.44
C PRO A 198 18.22 -13.05 -5.06
N THR A 199 17.47 -13.82 -4.26
CA THR A 199 16.61 -14.90 -4.75
C THR A 199 15.33 -14.32 -5.35
N PRO A 200 15.09 -14.47 -6.68
CA PRO A 200 13.87 -13.96 -7.29
C PRO A 200 12.68 -14.86 -6.97
N HIS A 201 11.52 -14.23 -6.83
CA HIS A 201 10.23 -14.89 -6.80
C HIS A 201 9.44 -14.51 -8.06
N THR A 202 8.81 -15.51 -8.66
CA THR A 202 7.96 -15.37 -9.84
C THR A 202 6.68 -16.15 -9.59
N TYR A 203 5.55 -15.65 -10.06
CA TYR A 203 4.25 -16.28 -9.86
C TYR A 203 3.50 -16.43 -11.17
N ARG A 204 2.78 -17.54 -11.33
CA ARG A 204 1.79 -17.68 -12.41
C ARG A 204 0.48 -17.04 -12.04
N TYR A 205 -0.34 -16.75 -13.03
CA TYR A 205 -1.65 -16.13 -12.80
C TYR A 205 -2.52 -16.94 -11.84
N GLU A 206 -2.55 -18.27 -11.96
CA GLU A 206 -3.34 -19.16 -11.10
C GLU A 206 -2.82 -19.29 -9.66
N GLN A 207 -1.56 -18.93 -9.41
CA GLN A 207 -0.95 -19.01 -8.08
C GLN A 207 -1.33 -17.82 -7.19
N VAL A 208 -1.82 -16.74 -7.80
CA VAL A 208 -2.26 -15.54 -7.10
C VAL A 208 -3.74 -15.66 -6.78
N SER A 209 -4.06 -15.76 -5.49
CA SER A 209 -5.42 -16.03 -4.99
C SER A 209 -6.46 -14.95 -5.34
N HIS A 210 -6.02 -13.69 -5.49
CA HIS A 210 -6.91 -12.58 -5.81
C HIS A 210 -6.21 -11.49 -6.61
N TRP A 211 -6.78 -11.11 -7.76
CA TRP A 211 -6.25 -10.07 -8.66
C TRP A 211 -6.96 -8.71 -8.53
N GLY A 212 -7.92 -8.56 -7.61
CA GLY A 212 -8.57 -7.29 -7.33
C GLY A 212 -7.75 -6.38 -6.40
N LEU A 213 -8.16 -5.12 -6.30
CA LEU A 213 -7.51 -4.13 -5.43
C LEU A 213 -7.63 -4.59 -3.98
N GLU A 214 -6.49 -4.71 -3.30
CA GLU A 214 -6.49 -4.98 -1.87
C GLU A 214 -6.72 -3.68 -1.12
N SER A 215 -7.79 -3.65 -0.35
CA SER A 215 -8.12 -2.52 0.52
C SER A 215 -8.21 -3.02 1.95
N ASN A 216 -7.36 -2.47 2.82
CA ASN A 216 -7.48 -2.71 4.25
C ASN A 216 -8.47 -1.72 4.84
N ALA A 217 -9.40 -2.19 5.66
CA ALA A 217 -10.24 -1.31 6.45
C ALA A 217 -9.35 -0.47 7.38
N VAL A 218 -9.58 0.85 7.41
CA VAL A 218 -8.83 1.77 8.27
C VAL A 218 -9.56 1.87 9.61
N ILE A 219 -9.06 1.16 10.62
CA ILE A 219 -9.66 1.07 11.95
C ILE A 219 -8.59 0.80 13.00
N GLU A 220 -8.72 1.45 14.16
CA GLU A 220 -7.75 1.30 15.24
C GLU A 220 -7.83 -0.11 15.88
N PRO A 221 -6.70 -0.71 16.30
CA PRO A 221 -6.66 -2.10 16.78
C PRO A 221 -7.62 -2.41 17.94
N TRP A 222 -7.82 -1.45 18.85
CA TRP A 222 -8.72 -1.61 20.00
C TRP A 222 -10.21 -1.50 19.63
N GLU A 223 -10.55 -1.27 18.37
CA GLU A 223 -11.93 -1.18 17.86
C GLU A 223 -12.33 -2.39 17.02
N TRP A 224 -11.38 -3.29 16.73
CA TRP A 224 -11.57 -4.45 15.85
C TRP A 224 -12.68 -5.39 16.32
N ASP A 225 -12.66 -5.80 17.60
CA ASP A 225 -13.69 -6.68 18.17
C ASP A 225 -15.10 -6.10 18.03
N GLY A 226 -15.24 -4.79 18.24
CA GLY A 226 -16.52 -4.09 18.11
C GLY A 226 -16.97 -3.95 16.65
N ALA A 227 -16.04 -3.85 15.70
CA ALA A 227 -16.36 -3.86 14.28
C ALA A 227 -16.78 -5.24 13.79
N LEU A 228 -16.05 -6.29 14.18
CA LEU A 228 -16.37 -7.69 13.83
C LEU A 228 -17.75 -8.09 14.36
N LYS A 229 -18.08 -7.73 15.60
CA LYS A 229 -19.41 -7.98 16.16
C LYS A 229 -20.53 -7.26 15.42
N ARG A 230 -20.30 -6.00 14.99
CA ARG A 230 -21.29 -5.23 14.21
C ARG A 230 -21.51 -5.84 12.82
N GLN A 231 -20.45 -6.29 12.17
CA GLN A 231 -20.54 -6.95 10.87
C GLN A 231 -21.30 -8.28 10.98
N ALA A 232 -20.99 -9.11 11.97
CA ALA A 232 -21.70 -10.37 12.22
C ALA A 232 -23.20 -10.18 12.51
N SER A 233 -23.62 -9.06 13.10
CA SER A 233 -25.04 -8.73 13.31
C SER A 233 -25.74 -8.17 12.07
N GLN A 234 -25.01 -7.68 11.07
CA GLN A 234 -25.57 -7.19 9.80
C GLN A 234 -25.75 -8.32 8.77
N ASP A 235 -24.93 -9.36 8.86
CA ASP A 235 -24.98 -10.52 7.97
C ASP A 235 -25.93 -11.63 8.49
N ASP A 236 -26.67 -11.38 9.58
CA ASP A 236 -27.65 -12.33 10.12
C ASP A 236 -28.97 -12.26 9.30
N PRO A 237 -29.32 -13.32 8.54
CA PRO A 237 -30.50 -13.34 7.66
C PRO A 237 -31.83 -13.34 8.44
N SER A 238 -31.81 -13.38 9.77
CA SER A 238 -33.00 -13.29 10.62
C SER A 238 -33.52 -11.86 10.83
N THR A 239 -32.92 -10.86 10.16
CA THR A 239 -33.28 -9.43 10.26
C THR A 239 -34.02 -8.87 9.03
N LEU A 240 -34.56 -9.73 8.16
CA LEU A 240 -35.47 -9.38 7.06
C LEU A 240 -36.86 -10.00 7.23
#